data_AF-A0A1T4XH60-F1
#
_entry.id   AF-A0A1T4XH60-F1
#
_cell.length_a   1.000
_cell.length_b   1.000
_cell.length_c   1.000
_cell.angle_alpha   90.00
_cell.angle_beta   90.00
_cell.angle_gamma   90.00
#
_symmetry.space_group_name_H-M   'P 1'
#
loop_
_entity.id
_entity.type
_entity.pdbx_description
1 polymer ?
#
loop_
_entity_poly.entity_id
_entity_poly.type
_entity_poly.pdbx_seq_one_letter_code
_entity_poly.pdbx_strand_id
1 'polypeptide(L)'
;MQCQSGGDAELIQEVALPVQNAPKKLGSLAVPVGLRVVLGRVPGQMQVRWEGVTKARGYLLESCVAEADGRREWTLVKIGGRKAVLTSGE
;
A
#
# COMPACT_ATOMS: atom_id res chain seq x y z
N MET A 1 -12.97 -32.97 -14.73
CA MET A 1 -13.83 -33.77 -13.82
C MET A 1 -13.50 -33.37 -12.40
N GLN A 2 -14.38 -32.61 -11.76
CA GLN A 2 -14.16 -32.07 -10.41
C GLN A 2 -15.50 -32.17 -9.66
N CYS A 3 -15.85 -33.41 -9.28
CA CYS A 3 -17.10 -33.72 -8.59
C CYS A 3 -16.87 -34.79 -7.49
N GLN A 4 -15.77 -34.70 -6.73
CA GLN A 4 -15.41 -35.77 -5.79
C GLN A 4 -15.45 -35.37 -4.31
N SER A 5 -15.69 -34.11 -3.95
CA SER A 5 -15.87 -33.73 -2.54
C SER A 5 -17.33 -33.75 -2.05
N GLY A 6 -18.32 -33.90 -2.93
CA GLY A 6 -19.73 -34.06 -2.54
C GLY A 6 -20.32 -32.93 -1.68
N GLY A 7 -19.64 -31.80 -1.51
CA GLY A 7 -20.03 -30.76 -0.55
C GLY A 7 -19.65 -31.07 0.92
N ASP A 8 -18.80 -32.07 1.16
CA ASP A 8 -18.27 -32.39 2.48
C ASP A 8 -17.33 -31.28 2.97
N ALA A 9 -17.81 -30.53 3.95
CA ALA A 9 -17.12 -29.37 4.49
C ALA A 9 -15.82 -29.73 5.23
N GLU A 10 -15.73 -30.92 5.84
CA GLU A 10 -14.52 -31.35 6.54
C GLU A 10 -13.42 -31.71 5.55
N LEU A 11 -13.75 -32.45 4.48
CA LEU A 11 -12.79 -32.80 3.43
C LEU A 11 -12.27 -31.56 2.67
N ILE A 12 -13.15 -30.57 2.45
CA ILE A 12 -12.78 -29.29 1.83
C ILE A 12 -11.84 -28.49 2.75
N GLN A 13 -12.02 -28.58 4.08
CA GLN A 13 -11.13 -27.94 5.05
C GLN A 13 -9.78 -28.66 5.17
N GLU A 14 -9.75 -30.00 5.12
CA GLU A 14 -8.50 -30.77 5.18
C GLU A 14 -7.62 -30.56 3.94
N VAL A 15 -8.21 -30.40 2.76
CA VAL A 15 -7.48 -30.17 1.48
C VAL A 15 -7.36 -28.68 1.14
N ALA A 16 -7.83 -27.78 2.01
CA ALA A 16 -7.64 -26.35 1.87
C ALA A 16 -6.14 -26.02 1.99
N LEU A 17 -5.42 -26.16 0.88
CA LEU A 17 -4.15 -25.48 0.66
C LEU A 17 -4.34 -24.02 1.09
N PRO A 18 -3.46 -23.45 1.92
CA PRO A 18 -3.63 -22.09 2.38
C PRO A 18 -3.70 -21.18 1.17
N VAL A 19 -4.93 -20.78 0.81
CA VAL A 19 -5.16 -19.72 -0.15
C VAL A 19 -4.38 -18.56 0.41
N GLN A 20 -3.40 -18.08 -0.35
CA GLN A 20 -2.48 -17.03 0.09
C GLN A 20 -3.30 -15.75 0.27
N ASN A 21 -3.92 -15.64 1.44
CA ASN A 21 -4.87 -14.62 1.80
C ASN A 21 -4.05 -13.37 2.12
N ALA A 22 -4.21 -12.38 1.26
CA ALA A 22 -3.59 -11.07 1.28
C ALA A 22 -2.09 -11.02 0.87
N PRO A 23 -1.68 -9.97 0.13
CA PRO A 23 -0.28 -9.72 -0.15
C PRO A 23 0.49 -9.55 1.17
N LYS A 24 1.38 -10.51 1.45
CA LYS A 24 2.28 -10.45 2.61
C LYS A 24 3.32 -9.35 2.39
N LYS A 25 3.53 -8.49 3.40
CA LYS A 25 4.61 -7.50 3.40
C LYS A 25 5.94 -8.24 3.24
N LEU A 26 6.61 -8.06 2.10
CA LEU A 26 7.87 -8.74 1.77
C LEU A 26 9.06 -8.24 2.60
N GLY A 27 8.90 -7.09 3.29
CA GLY A 27 9.91 -6.46 4.14
C GLY A 27 9.69 -4.95 4.22
N SER A 28 10.59 -4.26 4.91
CA SER A 28 10.75 -2.81 4.78
C SER A 28 11.79 -2.55 3.69
N LEU A 29 11.39 -1.90 2.61
CA LEU A 29 12.31 -1.53 1.54
C LEU A 29 13.10 -0.30 1.95
N ALA A 30 14.34 -0.18 1.47
CA ALA A 30 15.07 1.08 1.54
C ALA A 30 14.27 2.20 0.85
N VAL A 31 14.58 3.45 1.19
CA VAL A 31 13.97 4.63 0.55
C VAL A 31 13.98 4.44 -0.98
N PRO A 32 12.84 4.65 -1.66
CA PRO A 32 12.77 4.48 -3.10
C PRO A 32 13.82 5.31 -3.83
N VAL A 33 14.47 4.72 -4.82
CA VAL A 33 15.43 5.44 -5.68
C VAL A 33 14.69 6.58 -6.40
N GLY A 34 15.33 7.74 -6.48
CA GLY A 34 14.77 8.90 -7.17
C GLY A 34 13.50 9.46 -6.53
N LEU A 35 13.30 9.27 -5.22
CA LEU A 35 12.20 9.91 -4.49
C LEU A 35 12.29 11.43 -4.62
N ARG A 36 11.27 12.03 -5.24
CA ARG A 36 11.12 13.46 -5.43
C ARG A 36 9.76 13.91 -4.92
N VAL A 37 9.80 14.99 -4.15
CA VAL A 37 8.62 15.68 -3.62
C VAL A 37 8.55 17.05 -4.27
N VAL A 38 7.40 17.37 -4.87
CA VAL A 38 7.16 18.65 -5.53
C VAL A 38 5.86 19.22 -4.98
N LEU A 39 5.91 20.48 -4.54
CA LEU A 39 4.70 21.18 -4.11
C LEU A 39 3.80 21.41 -5.33
N GLY A 40 2.52 21.09 -5.15
CA GLY A 40 1.51 21.27 -6.18
C GLY A 40 1.19 22.75 -6.42
N ARG A 41 0.37 23.02 -7.44
CA ARG A 41 -0.11 24.38 -7.72
C ARG A 41 -1.21 24.84 -6.76
N VAL A 42 -1.84 23.90 -6.07
CA VAL A 42 -2.91 24.14 -5.11
C VAL A 42 -2.31 24.14 -3.69
N PRO A 43 -2.67 25.09 -2.82
CA PRO A 43 -2.29 25.05 -1.41
C PRO A 43 -2.62 23.68 -0.79
N GLY A 44 -1.71 23.15 0.03
CA GLY A 44 -1.88 21.83 0.65
C GLY A 44 -1.66 20.62 -0.27
N GLN A 45 -1.39 20.83 -1.57
CA GLN A 45 -1.07 19.74 -2.49
C GLN A 45 0.43 19.43 -2.52
N MET A 46 0.76 18.16 -2.40
CA MET A 46 2.11 17.62 -2.55
C MET A 46 2.11 16.45 -3.54
N GLN A 47 2.98 16.51 -4.54
CA GLN A 47 3.18 15.43 -5.51
C GLN A 47 4.46 14.66 -5.15
N VAL A 48 4.32 13.36 -4.94
CA VAL A 48 5.43 12.47 -4.60
C VAL A 48 5.64 11.49 -5.75
N ARG A 49 6.89 11.35 -6.21
CA ARG A 49 7.27 10.47 -7.33
C ARG A 49 8.55 9.71 -6.99
N TRP A 50 8.65 8.47 -7.43
CA TRP A 50 9.84 7.64 -7.24
C TRP A 50 10.02 6.64 -8.38
N GLU A 51 11.16 5.96 -8.41
CA GLU A 51 11.36 4.80 -9.29
C GLU A 51 10.62 3.59 -8.72
N GLY A 52 9.76 3.00 -9.55
CA GLY A 52 8.97 1.85 -9.13
C GLY A 52 9.80 0.59 -9.00
N VAL A 53 9.46 -0.25 -8.04
CA VAL A 53 10.03 -1.59 -7.90
C VAL A 53 9.35 -2.54 -8.90
N THR A 54 10.17 -3.30 -9.64
CA THR A 54 9.67 -4.30 -10.61
C THR A 54 8.73 -5.29 -9.92
N LYS A 55 7.55 -5.53 -10.52
CA LYS A 55 6.46 -6.40 -10.00
C LYS A 55 5.76 -5.90 -8.72
N ALA A 56 6.02 -4.68 -8.24
CA ALA A 56 5.23 -4.12 -7.14
C ALA A 56 3.78 -3.90 -7.57
N ARG A 57 2.82 -4.39 -6.76
CA ARG A 57 1.38 -4.20 -6.96
C ARG A 57 0.83 -2.92 -6.33
N GLY A 58 1.63 -2.25 -5.51
CA GLY A 58 1.27 -1.03 -4.79
C GLY A 58 2.29 -0.68 -3.73
N TYR A 59 2.13 0.50 -3.15
CA TYR A 59 2.99 1.09 -2.14
C TYR A 59 2.15 1.53 -0.94
N LEU A 60 2.76 1.49 0.24
CA LEU A 60 2.25 2.12 1.45
C LEU A 60 3.14 3.33 1.73
N LEU A 61 2.53 4.51 1.83
CA LEU A 61 3.22 5.75 2.14
C LEU A 61 2.78 6.22 3.51
N GLU A 62 3.74 6.46 4.40
CA GLU A 62 3.50 7.14 5.66
C GLU A 62 3.59 8.65 5.42
N SER A 63 2.53 9.36 5.77
CA SER A 63 2.45 10.81 5.68
C SER A 63 1.92 11.40 6.98
N CYS A 64 2.51 12.50 7.43
CA CYS A 64 1.98 13.31 8.51
C CYS A 64 1.85 14.76 8.03
N VAL A 65 0.82 15.45 8.49
CA VAL A 65 0.78 16.91 8.45
C VAL A 65 1.48 17.41 9.72
N ALA A 66 2.44 18.32 9.57
CA ALA A 66 3.10 18.91 10.73
C ALA A 66 2.15 19.93 11.35
N GLU A 67 1.66 19.66 12.56
CA GLU A 67 0.86 20.62 13.32
C GLU A 67 1.76 21.64 14.04
N ALA A 68 1.21 22.82 14.31
CA ALA A 68 1.95 23.95 14.91
C ALA A 68 2.46 23.65 16.34
N ASP A 69 1.84 22.70 17.03
CA ASP A 69 2.22 22.21 18.36
C ASP A 69 3.35 21.17 18.34
N GLY A 70 3.82 20.78 17.14
CA GLY A 70 4.84 19.76 16.94
C GLY A 70 4.32 18.32 17.02
N ARG A 71 3.01 18.12 17.24
CA ARG A 71 2.38 16.80 17.18
C ARG A 71 2.39 16.29 15.75
N ARG A 72 2.68 14.99 15.59
CA ARG A 72 2.71 14.31 14.29
C ARG A 72 1.82 13.10 14.36
N GLU A 73 0.66 13.19 13.75
CA GLU A 73 -0.18 12.03 13.49
C GLU A 73 0.20 11.45 12.13
N TRP A 74 0.71 10.22 12.15
CA TRP A 74 1.12 9.51 10.95
C TRP A 74 -0.05 8.70 10.40
N THR A 75 -0.34 8.92 9.13
CA THR A 75 -1.36 8.16 8.39
C THR A 75 -0.70 7.35 7.29
N LEU A 76 -1.15 6.10 7.13
CA LEU A 76 -0.74 5.21 6.05
C LEU A 76 -1.69 5.35 4.86
N VAL A 77 -1.14 5.73 3.69
CA VAL A 77 -1.87 5.86 2.44
C VAL A 77 -1.43 4.78 1.46
N LYS A 78 -2.39 4.00 0.95
CA LYS A 78 -2.14 2.98 -0.07
C LYS A 78 -2.20 3.57 -1.46
N ILE A 79 -1.15 3.38 -2.26
CA ILE A 79 -1.01 3.94 -3.60
C ILE A 79 -0.76 2.82 -4.60
N GLY A 80 -1.47 2.82 -5.73
CA GLY A 80 -1.37 1.77 -6.76
C GLY A 80 -0.16 1.88 -7.70
N GLY A 81 0.69 2.90 -7.56
CA GLY A 81 1.78 3.15 -8.51
C GLY A 81 2.89 4.03 -7.97
N ARG A 82 3.83 4.39 -8.85
CA ARG A 82 5.07 5.14 -8.52
C ARG A 82 4.91 6.67 -8.39
N LYS A 83 3.67 7.14 -8.33
CA LYS A 83 3.30 8.56 -8.19
C LYS A 83 2.09 8.64 -7.24
N ALA A 84 2.14 9.58 -6.32
CA ALA A 84 1.03 9.95 -5.45
C ALA A 84 0.81 11.46 -5.51
N VAL A 85 -0.46 11.86 -5.40
CA VAL A 85 -0.85 13.24 -5.11
C VAL A 85 -1.50 13.21 -3.74
N LEU A 86 -0.86 13.86 -2.78
CA LEU A 86 -1.39 14.05 -1.44
C LEU A 86 -1.96 15.47 -1.38
N THR A 87 -3.14 15.60 -0.79
CA THR A 87 -3.78 16.89 -0.55
C THR A 87 -4.19 16.88 0.91
N SER A 88 -3.74 17.86 1.71
CA SER A 88 -4.34 18.09 3.01
C SER A 88 -5.70 18.75 2.79
N GLY A 89 -6.78 18.12 3.24
CA GLY A 89 -8.06 18.81 3.35
C GLY A 89 -7.97 19.89 4.43
N GLU A 90 -8.45 21.09 4.12
CA GLU A 90 -8.92 22.03 5.14
C GLU A 90 -10.27 21.57 5.69
#